data_AF-R6SNB3-F1
#
_entry.id   AF-R6SNB3-F1
#
_cell.length_a   1.000
_cell.length_b   1.000
_cell.length_c   1.000
_cell.angle_alpha   90.00
_cell.angle_beta   90.00
_cell.angle_gamma   90.00
#
_symmetry.space_group_name_H-M   'P 1'
#
loop_
_entity.id
_entity.type
_entity.pdbx_description
1 polymer ?
#
loop_
_entity_poly.entity_id
_entity_poly.type
_entity_poly.pdbx_seq_one_letter_code
_entity_poly.pdbx_strand_id
1 'polypeptide(L)'
;MSRKKGFKVKRSRRNLYKKRKSTGRKIFDGVLFVVILGAFVFVGYSVASPLIKFFGGNGGNSSVSEPAWTPPESLPETSDSNSQANTSDNTSGNSGGSDTTKDNTSSAPSEVTSAFATVAPDSALKSDAALNKFLASAKDGGYNTVVFTLKNTTGELLYKSSLKAVKDNTDVNKGSLTAAQIVKACKTAGITPVAAITTLYDRKTPYLFDNAGYIIADGNWSWLDAAADNGG
;
A
#
# COMPACT_ATOMS: atom_id res chain seq x y z
N MET A 1 -19.30 69.05 40.90
CA MET A 1 -18.84 69.14 39.49
C MET A 1 -17.41 68.59 39.41
N SER A 2 -17.21 67.48 38.69
CA SER A 2 -15.92 66.76 38.60
C SER A 2 -15.08 67.29 37.42
N ARG A 3 -13.80 67.64 37.66
CA ARG A 3 -12.86 68.03 36.60
C ARG A 3 -12.08 66.80 36.13
N LYS A 4 -12.33 66.34 34.90
CA LYS A 4 -11.55 65.26 34.25
C LYS A 4 -10.16 65.78 33.87
N LYS A 5 -9.11 65.12 34.37
CA LYS A 5 -7.70 65.35 34.02
C LYS A 5 -7.39 64.64 32.70
N GLY A 6 -6.92 65.38 31.69
CA GLY A 6 -6.57 64.84 30.38
C GLY A 6 -5.29 63.98 30.41
N PHE A 7 -5.31 62.82 29.74
CA PHE A 7 -4.19 61.90 29.64
C PHE A 7 -3.20 62.37 28.55
N LYS A 8 -1.91 62.49 28.89
CA LYS A 8 -0.86 62.98 27.96
C LYS A 8 -0.13 61.80 27.31
N VAL A 9 -0.39 61.54 26.03
CA VAL A 9 0.31 60.52 25.25
C VAL A 9 1.68 61.04 24.81
N LYS A 10 2.77 60.43 25.28
CA LYS A 10 4.13 60.70 24.78
C LYS A 10 4.43 59.80 23.57
N ARG A 11 4.66 60.39 22.40
CA ARG A 11 5.19 59.68 21.22
C ARG A 11 6.71 59.75 21.25
N SER A 12 7.38 58.60 21.41
CA SER A 12 8.84 58.54 21.30
C SER A 12 9.25 58.63 19.82
N ARG A 13 10.13 59.58 19.49
CA ARG A 13 10.75 59.67 18.16
C ARG A 13 12.06 58.89 18.19
N ARG A 14 12.02 57.57 17.99
CA ARG A 14 13.24 56.83 17.64
C ARG A 14 13.33 56.78 16.12
N ASN A 15 14.40 57.33 15.57
CA ASN A 15 14.64 57.37 14.13
C ASN A 15 14.93 55.95 13.63
N LEU A 16 13.98 55.35 12.90
CA LEU A 16 14.10 54.04 12.23
C LEU A 16 14.94 54.06 10.92
N TYR A 17 15.80 55.07 10.74
CA TYR A 17 16.59 55.17 9.51
C TYR A 17 17.82 54.25 9.57
N LYS A 18 17.71 53.09 8.92
CA LYS A 18 18.87 52.30 8.48
C LYS A 18 19.79 53.23 7.68
N LYS A 19 21.02 53.43 8.15
CA LYS A 19 22.04 54.20 7.43
C LYS A 19 22.17 53.70 5.99
N ARG A 20 22.13 54.63 5.03
CA ARG A 20 22.29 54.37 3.60
C ARG A 20 23.66 53.70 3.39
N LYS A 21 23.70 52.40 3.11
CA LYS A 21 24.93 51.66 2.81
C LYS A 21 25.63 52.34 1.61
N SER A 22 26.91 52.66 1.76
CA SER A 22 27.69 53.32 0.72
C SER A 22 27.74 52.46 -0.54
N THR A 23 27.72 53.10 -1.71
CA THR A 23 27.70 52.44 -3.02
C THR A 23 28.86 51.44 -3.18
N GLY A 24 30.03 51.74 -2.59
CA GLY A 24 31.19 50.85 -2.57
C GLY A 24 30.98 49.54 -1.81
N ARG A 25 30.20 49.53 -0.71
CA ARG A 25 29.89 48.28 0.01
C ARG A 25 28.98 47.35 -0.80
N LYS A 26 28.11 47.90 -1.66
CA LYS A 26 27.24 47.10 -2.53
C LYS A 26 28.02 46.38 -3.64
N ILE A 27 29.04 47.04 -4.17
CA ILE A 27 29.93 46.45 -5.19
C ILE A 27 30.81 45.38 -4.55
N PHE A 28 31.34 45.64 -3.35
CA PHE A 28 32.12 44.66 -2.60
C PHE A 28 31.30 43.41 -2.25
N ASP A 29 30.07 43.57 -1.75
CA ASP A 29 29.16 42.45 -1.44
C ASP A 29 28.88 41.62 -2.71
N GLY A 30 28.71 42.26 -3.87
CA GLY A 30 28.48 41.56 -5.14
C GLY A 30 29.70 40.77 -5.62
N VAL A 31 30.89 41.37 -5.59
CA VAL A 31 32.14 40.68 -5.97
C VAL A 31 32.44 39.52 -5.02
N LEU A 32 32.24 39.72 -3.71
CA LEU A 32 32.42 38.67 -2.70
C LEU A 32 31.49 37.49 -2.94
N PHE A 33 30.23 37.75 -3.31
CA PHE A 33 29.27 36.69 -3.63
C PHE A 33 29.71 35.84 -4.84
N VAL A 34 30.23 36.49 -5.90
CA VAL A 34 30.72 35.78 -7.09
C VAL A 34 31.95 34.91 -6.77
N VAL A 35 32.87 35.41 -5.95
CA VAL A 35 34.06 34.64 -5.52
C VAL A 35 33.64 33.42 -4.68
N ILE A 36 32.70 33.58 -3.76
CA ILE A 36 32.17 32.49 -2.95
C ILE A 36 31.49 31.44 -3.84
N LEU A 37 30.68 31.86 -4.83
CA LEU A 37 30.03 30.94 -5.75
C LEU A 37 31.06 30.14 -6.58
N GLY A 38 32.11 30.81 -7.07
CA GLY A 38 33.20 30.16 -7.79
C GLY A 38 33.95 29.15 -6.94
N ALA A 39 34.18 29.45 -5.66
CA ALA A 39 34.80 28.52 -4.71
C ALA A 39 33.92 27.27 -4.50
N PHE A 40 32.60 27.41 -4.37
CA PHE A 40 31.70 26.26 -4.23
C PHE A 40 31.69 25.37 -5.47
N VAL A 41 31.69 25.95 -6.68
CA VAL A 41 31.76 25.18 -7.93
C VAL A 41 33.11 24.44 -8.04
N PHE A 42 34.21 25.10 -7.68
CA PHE A 42 35.54 24.49 -7.71
C PHE A 42 35.70 23.35 -6.70
N VAL A 43 35.18 23.53 -5.48
CA VAL A 43 35.15 22.48 -4.45
C VAL A 43 34.27 21.33 -4.93
N GLY A 44 33.04 21.61 -5.38
CA GLY A 44 32.12 20.58 -5.90
C GLY A 44 32.72 19.76 -7.03
N TYR A 45 33.42 20.40 -7.98
CA TYR A 45 34.11 19.70 -9.07
C TYR A 45 35.29 18.85 -8.59
N SER A 46 36.04 19.31 -7.59
CA SER A 46 37.22 18.60 -7.09
C SER A 46 36.89 17.36 -6.24
N VAL A 47 35.77 17.37 -5.49
CA VAL A 47 35.34 16.20 -4.69
C VAL A 47 34.49 15.21 -5.47
N ALA A 48 33.96 15.58 -6.65
CA ALA A 48 33.14 14.69 -7.48
C ALA A 48 33.91 13.43 -7.94
N SER A 49 35.13 13.59 -8.47
CA SER A 49 35.89 12.44 -8.99
C SER A 49 36.28 11.39 -7.92
N PRO A 50 36.72 11.77 -6.71
CA PRO A 50 36.92 10.82 -5.61
C PRO A 50 35.63 10.12 -5.16
N LEU A 51 34.50 10.85 -5.06
CA LEU A 51 33.21 10.29 -4.62
C LEU A 51 32.64 9.31 -5.64
N ILE A 52 32.73 9.59 -6.94
CA ILE A 52 32.29 8.67 -7.99
C ILE A 52 33.11 7.37 -7.99
N LYS A 53 34.41 7.43 -7.64
CA LYS A 53 35.22 6.20 -7.48
C LYS A 53 34.91 5.43 -6.20
N PHE A 54 34.51 6.13 -5.13
CA PHE A 54 34.12 5.49 -3.86
C PHE A 54 32.73 4.84 -3.93
N PHE A 55 31.75 5.47 -4.59
CA PHE A 55 30.41 4.92 -4.80
C PHE A 55 30.26 4.08 -6.08
N GLY A 56 31.18 4.22 -7.04
CA GLY A 56 31.22 3.46 -8.30
C GLY A 56 32.15 2.27 -8.27
N GLY A 57 32.54 1.80 -7.08
CA GLY A 57 33.33 0.58 -6.91
C GLY A 57 32.56 -0.64 -7.40
N ASN A 58 32.82 -1.03 -8.65
CA ASN A 58 32.44 -2.27 -9.32
C ASN A 58 31.02 -2.34 -9.92
N GLY A 59 30.82 -1.62 -11.03
CA GLY A 59 29.66 -1.78 -11.92
C GLY A 59 30.11 -1.78 -13.38
N GLY A 60 30.81 -2.84 -13.79
CA GLY A 60 31.06 -3.10 -15.19
C GLY A 60 29.73 -3.18 -15.95
N ASN A 61 29.68 -2.44 -17.03
CA ASN A 61 28.63 -2.40 -18.04
C ASN A 61 28.46 -3.81 -18.64
N SER A 62 27.53 -4.57 -18.05
CA SER A 62 27.02 -5.83 -18.56
C SER A 62 25.51 -5.79 -18.46
N SER A 63 24.85 -5.82 -19.61
CA SER A 63 23.43 -6.15 -19.74
C SER A 63 23.18 -7.50 -19.08
N VAL A 64 22.54 -7.49 -17.90
CA VAL A 64 22.08 -8.71 -17.22
C VAL A 64 20.58 -8.57 -17.05
N SER A 65 19.85 -9.40 -17.79
CA SER A 65 18.44 -9.67 -17.59
C SER A 65 18.20 -10.12 -16.16
N GLU A 66 17.25 -9.49 -15.48
CA GLU A 66 16.86 -9.87 -14.11
C GLU A 66 16.28 -11.30 -14.11
N PRO A 67 16.61 -12.16 -13.12
CA PRO A 67 15.97 -13.46 -12.98
C PRO A 67 14.53 -13.29 -12.48
N ALA A 68 13.61 -14.00 -13.13
CA ALA A 68 12.22 -14.09 -12.69
C ALA A 68 12.15 -14.67 -11.26
N TRP A 69 11.39 -14.00 -10.41
CA TRP A 69 11.18 -14.37 -9.01
C TRP A 69 10.46 -15.72 -8.89
N THR A 70 11.05 -16.70 -8.21
CA THR A 70 10.38 -17.95 -7.78
C THR A 70 10.15 -17.94 -6.26
N PRO A 71 8.99 -18.42 -5.76
CA PRO A 71 8.71 -18.45 -4.33
C PRO A 71 9.62 -19.45 -3.59
N PRO A 72 9.98 -19.20 -2.31
CA PRO A 72 10.79 -20.12 -1.54
C PRO A 72 10.04 -21.41 -1.20
N GLU A 73 10.74 -22.52 -1.33
CA GLU A 73 10.32 -23.87 -0.94
C GLU A 73 10.36 -24.00 0.60
N SER A 74 9.28 -24.55 1.17
CA SER A 74 9.10 -24.70 2.61
C SER A 74 10.16 -25.63 3.22
N LEU A 75 10.94 -25.12 4.17
CA LEU A 75 11.86 -25.89 5.02
C LEU A 75 11.09 -26.65 6.12
N PRO A 76 11.60 -27.81 6.56
CA PRO A 76 10.86 -28.76 7.40
C PRO A 76 10.85 -28.39 8.89
N GLU A 77 9.76 -28.74 9.57
CA GLU A 77 9.62 -28.70 11.03
C GLU A 77 10.58 -29.70 11.69
N THR A 78 11.55 -29.19 12.45
CA THR A 78 12.32 -29.98 13.43
C THR A 78 11.59 -29.93 14.76
N SER A 79 10.93 -31.03 15.11
CA SER A 79 10.39 -31.27 16.45
C SER A 79 11.51 -31.75 17.38
N ASP A 80 11.80 -30.96 18.41
CA ASP A 80 12.70 -31.30 19.51
C ASP A 80 12.16 -32.52 20.29
N SER A 81 12.92 -33.62 20.29
CA SER A 81 12.71 -34.76 21.17
C SER A 81 13.84 -34.79 22.20
N ASN A 82 13.49 -34.56 23.47
CA ASN A 82 14.39 -34.75 24.60
C ASN A 82 14.04 -36.09 25.27
N SER A 83 15.00 -37.02 25.25
CA SER A 83 14.89 -38.37 25.79
C SER A 83 15.31 -38.45 27.26
N GLN A 84 14.51 -39.11 28.11
CA GLN A 84 15.02 -39.72 29.34
C GLN A 84 14.31 -41.06 29.60
N ALA A 85 15.12 -42.08 29.87
CA ALA A 85 14.78 -43.50 29.97
C ALA A 85 14.11 -43.89 31.30
N ASN A 86 13.24 -44.91 31.31
CA ASN A 86 13.52 -46.29 31.80
C ASN A 86 12.25 -47.13 32.09
N THR A 87 12.38 -48.44 31.81
CA THR A 87 11.77 -49.62 32.47
C THR A 87 10.41 -50.18 31.99
N SER A 88 10.55 -51.27 31.23
CA SER A 88 9.96 -52.63 31.35
C SER A 88 8.46 -52.93 31.51
N ASP A 89 8.11 -54.01 30.78
CA ASP A 89 7.12 -55.07 31.04
C ASP A 89 5.67 -54.96 30.51
N ASN A 90 5.50 -55.62 29.35
CA ASN A 90 4.68 -56.83 29.15
C ASN A 90 3.15 -56.74 28.98
N THR A 91 2.70 -57.39 27.88
CA THR A 91 1.45 -58.16 27.70
C THR A 91 0.27 -57.51 26.95
N SER A 92 0.05 -58.08 25.76
CA SER A 92 -1.22 -58.45 25.10
C SER A 92 -2.24 -57.38 24.72
N GLY A 93 -2.56 -57.36 23.42
CA GLY A 93 -3.95 -57.23 23.00
C GLY A 93 -4.23 -56.26 21.85
N ASN A 94 -4.46 -56.85 20.67
CA ASN A 94 -5.53 -56.51 19.74
C ASN A 94 -5.31 -55.43 18.64
N SER A 95 -5.32 -55.96 17.41
CA SER A 95 -6.00 -55.46 16.19
C SER A 95 -5.58 -54.12 15.57
N GLY A 96 -5.04 -54.19 14.35
CA GLY A 96 -4.82 -53.03 13.49
C GLY A 96 -4.26 -53.42 12.13
N GLY A 97 -5.12 -53.92 11.23
CA GLY A 97 -4.79 -54.12 9.82
C GLY A 97 -5.86 -53.48 8.95
N SER A 98 -5.47 -52.44 8.19
CA SER A 98 -6.07 -52.09 6.89
C SER A 98 -5.28 -50.93 6.29
N ASP A 99 -4.48 -51.26 5.28
CA ASP A 99 -3.88 -50.31 4.34
C ASP A 99 -4.99 -49.51 3.62
N THR A 100 -4.91 -48.18 3.69
CA THR A 100 -5.60 -47.31 2.73
C THR A 100 -4.62 -46.27 2.20
N THR A 101 -4.11 -46.56 1.01
CA THR A 101 -3.34 -45.67 0.14
C THR A 101 -4.14 -44.39 -0.11
N LYS A 102 -3.65 -43.24 0.38
CA LYS A 102 -4.18 -41.93 0.02
C LYS A 102 -3.67 -41.54 -1.35
N ASP A 103 -4.48 -41.81 -2.38
CA ASP A 103 -4.46 -41.00 -3.59
C ASP A 103 -4.91 -39.59 -3.22
N ASN A 104 -4.03 -38.60 -3.41
CA ASN A 104 -4.42 -37.22 -3.57
C ASN A 104 -3.73 -36.68 -4.81
N THR A 105 -4.38 -36.96 -5.94
CA THR A 105 -4.15 -36.37 -7.25
C THR A 105 -4.07 -34.85 -7.12
N SER A 106 -2.84 -34.33 -7.15
CA SER A 106 -2.58 -32.92 -7.43
C SER A 106 -3.21 -32.61 -8.78
N SER A 107 -4.32 -31.88 -8.75
CA SER A 107 -5.00 -31.46 -9.98
C SER A 107 -4.10 -30.44 -10.66
N ALA A 108 -3.46 -30.85 -11.75
CA ALA A 108 -2.75 -29.94 -12.64
C ALA A 108 -3.67 -28.77 -13.04
N PRO A 109 -3.14 -27.56 -13.27
CA PRO A 109 -3.97 -26.42 -13.65
C PRO A 109 -4.71 -26.76 -14.94
N SER A 110 -6.05 -26.74 -14.89
CA SER A 110 -6.88 -26.91 -16.08
C SER A 110 -6.44 -25.93 -17.16
N GLU A 111 -6.29 -26.43 -18.38
CA GLU A 111 -5.94 -25.64 -19.56
C GLU A 111 -6.76 -24.35 -19.63
N VAL A 112 -6.07 -23.25 -19.95
CA VAL A 112 -6.65 -21.91 -20.04
C VAL A 112 -7.71 -21.91 -21.14
N THR A 113 -8.97 -22.09 -20.76
CA THR A 113 -10.09 -21.71 -21.61
C THR A 113 -10.02 -20.20 -21.74
N SER A 114 -9.92 -19.66 -22.95
CA SER A 114 -9.79 -18.22 -23.18
C SER A 114 -10.87 -17.47 -22.40
N ALA A 115 -10.45 -16.63 -21.44
CA ALA A 115 -11.38 -15.87 -20.61
C ALA A 115 -12.01 -14.75 -21.44
N PHE A 116 -13.33 -14.80 -21.61
CA PHE A 116 -14.09 -13.70 -22.20
C PHE A 116 -14.78 -12.96 -21.06
N ALA A 117 -14.18 -11.84 -20.66
CA ALA A 117 -14.49 -11.14 -19.43
C ALA A 117 -15.22 -9.82 -19.68
N THR A 118 -16.11 -9.48 -18.76
CA THR A 118 -16.72 -8.13 -18.67
C THR A 118 -16.57 -7.58 -17.26
N VAL A 119 -16.56 -6.26 -17.12
CA VAL A 119 -16.50 -5.58 -15.82
C VAL A 119 -17.91 -5.26 -15.37
N ALA A 120 -18.27 -5.71 -14.17
CA ALA A 120 -19.54 -5.37 -13.56
C ALA A 120 -19.53 -3.92 -13.07
N PRO A 121 -20.58 -3.12 -13.34
CA PRO A 121 -20.73 -1.81 -12.75
C PRO A 121 -21.02 -1.95 -11.24
N ASP A 122 -20.61 -0.97 -10.44
CA ASP A 122 -20.83 -0.95 -8.98
C ASP A 122 -22.32 -1.08 -8.59
N SER A 123 -23.23 -0.65 -9.47
CA SER A 123 -24.67 -0.79 -9.30
C SER A 123 -25.14 -2.25 -9.27
N ALA A 124 -24.40 -3.18 -9.89
CA ALA A 124 -24.70 -4.61 -9.87
C ALA A 124 -24.55 -5.21 -8.45
N LEU A 125 -23.73 -4.60 -7.59
CA LEU A 125 -23.48 -5.10 -6.23
C LEU A 125 -24.44 -4.52 -5.17
N LYS A 126 -25.43 -3.71 -5.57
CA LYS A 126 -26.36 -3.06 -4.64
C LYS A 126 -27.47 -3.99 -4.13
N SER A 127 -27.82 -5.03 -4.88
CA SER A 127 -28.84 -6.01 -4.48
C SER A 127 -28.71 -7.31 -5.28
N ASP A 128 -29.28 -8.40 -4.75
CA ASP A 128 -29.30 -9.70 -5.45
C ASP A 128 -30.01 -9.58 -6.81
N ALA A 129 -31.06 -8.76 -6.91
CA ALA A 129 -31.79 -8.53 -8.16
C ALA A 129 -30.91 -7.83 -9.22
N ALA A 130 -30.15 -6.81 -8.83
CA ALA A 130 -29.23 -6.10 -9.72
C ALA A 130 -28.10 -7.02 -10.21
N LEU A 131 -27.54 -7.82 -9.30
CA LEU A 131 -26.50 -8.79 -9.61
C LEU A 131 -26.98 -9.83 -10.61
N ASN A 132 -28.13 -10.46 -10.35
CA ASN A 132 -28.68 -11.48 -11.23
C ASN A 132 -29.05 -10.93 -12.61
N LYS A 133 -29.59 -9.70 -12.68
CA LYS A 133 -29.86 -9.02 -13.95
C LYS A 133 -28.59 -8.81 -14.78
N PHE A 134 -27.51 -8.37 -14.12
CA PHE A 134 -26.22 -8.19 -14.78
C PHE A 134 -25.64 -9.52 -15.27
N LEU A 135 -25.66 -10.56 -14.43
CA LEU A 135 -25.15 -11.89 -14.79
C LEU A 135 -25.91 -12.51 -15.97
N ALA A 136 -27.24 -12.33 -16.04
CA ALA A 136 -28.03 -12.76 -17.19
C ALA A 136 -27.57 -12.03 -18.47
N SER A 137 -27.43 -10.71 -18.40
CA SER A 137 -26.95 -9.89 -19.53
C SER A 137 -25.53 -10.29 -19.97
N ALA A 138 -24.64 -10.60 -19.01
CA ALA A 138 -23.29 -11.05 -19.29
C ALA A 138 -23.29 -12.42 -20.00
N LYS A 139 -24.18 -13.33 -19.58
CA LYS A 139 -24.34 -14.64 -20.21
C LYS A 139 -24.88 -14.52 -21.64
N ASP A 140 -25.87 -13.66 -21.85
CA ASP A 140 -26.43 -13.39 -23.19
C ASP A 140 -25.38 -12.76 -24.12
N GLY A 141 -24.45 -11.98 -23.56
CA GLY A 141 -23.29 -11.44 -24.26
C GLY A 141 -22.16 -12.44 -24.51
N GLY A 142 -22.29 -13.70 -24.07
CA GLY A 142 -21.29 -14.75 -24.24
C GLY A 142 -20.10 -14.69 -23.27
N TYR A 143 -20.16 -13.85 -22.22
CA TYR A 143 -19.08 -13.75 -21.24
C TYR A 143 -19.06 -14.96 -20.30
N ASN A 144 -17.87 -15.53 -20.10
CA ASN A 144 -17.63 -16.63 -19.16
C ASN A 144 -17.03 -16.15 -17.83
N THR A 145 -16.58 -14.90 -17.77
CA THR A 145 -15.91 -14.31 -16.61
C THR A 145 -16.46 -12.91 -16.34
N VAL A 146 -16.64 -12.57 -15.06
CA VAL A 146 -17.06 -11.23 -14.65
C VAL A 146 -16.12 -10.69 -13.58
N VAL A 147 -15.59 -9.50 -13.81
CA VAL A 147 -14.75 -8.77 -12.85
C VAL A 147 -15.61 -7.84 -12.01
N PHE A 148 -15.54 -7.98 -10.70
CA PHE A 148 -16.23 -7.13 -9.74
C PHE A 148 -15.23 -6.26 -8.99
N THR A 149 -15.43 -4.95 -9.01
CA THR A 149 -14.68 -4.03 -8.13
C THR A 149 -15.13 -4.27 -6.70
N LEU A 150 -14.28 -4.87 -5.87
CA LEU A 150 -14.55 -5.12 -4.45
C LEU A 150 -13.99 -4.00 -3.57
N LYS A 151 -12.87 -3.38 -3.98
CA LYS A 151 -12.37 -2.13 -3.40
C LYS A 151 -12.08 -1.13 -4.52
N ASN A 152 -12.64 0.07 -4.43
CA ASN A 152 -12.47 1.12 -5.43
C ASN A 152 -11.23 1.99 -5.16
N THR A 153 -10.94 2.95 -6.03
CA THR A 153 -9.77 3.85 -5.93
C THR A 153 -9.86 4.87 -4.79
N THR A 154 -11.01 4.96 -4.11
CA THR A 154 -11.18 5.78 -2.91
C THR A 154 -11.01 4.97 -1.63
N GLY A 155 -10.73 3.66 -1.71
CA GLY A 155 -10.55 2.79 -0.55
C GLY A 155 -11.86 2.23 0.04
N GLU A 156 -12.99 2.41 -0.65
CA GLU A 156 -14.28 1.89 -0.20
C GLU A 156 -14.46 0.44 -0.63
N LEU A 157 -14.93 -0.40 0.29
CA LEU A 157 -15.33 -1.77 0.04
C LEU A 157 -16.75 -1.79 -0.50
N LEU A 158 -16.90 -2.27 -1.74
CA LEU A 158 -18.18 -2.35 -2.45
C LEU A 158 -18.94 -3.66 -2.21
N TYR A 159 -18.37 -4.55 -1.41
CA TYR A 159 -19.03 -5.72 -0.85
C TYR A 159 -19.13 -5.58 0.67
N LYS A 160 -20.11 -6.28 1.25
CA LYS A 160 -20.34 -6.32 2.70
C LYS A 160 -19.22 -7.15 3.35
N SER A 161 -18.20 -6.46 3.83
CA SER A 161 -17.06 -7.07 4.52
C SER A 161 -17.42 -7.42 5.97
N SER A 162 -16.90 -8.56 6.44
CA SER A 162 -17.02 -9.02 7.83
C SER A 162 -15.72 -8.86 8.62
N LEU A 163 -14.70 -8.23 8.02
CA LEU A 163 -13.42 -7.97 8.68
C LEU A 163 -13.65 -7.11 9.93
N LYS A 164 -13.23 -7.60 11.10
CA LYS A 164 -13.43 -6.93 12.40
C LYS A 164 -12.99 -5.46 12.38
N ALA A 165 -11.92 -5.18 11.66
CA ALA A 165 -11.30 -3.88 11.50
C ALA A 165 -12.22 -2.84 10.81
N VAL A 166 -13.08 -3.27 9.88
CA VAL A 166 -13.86 -2.36 9.02
C VAL A 166 -15.36 -2.66 9.00
N LYS A 167 -15.82 -3.75 9.62
CA LYS A 167 -17.21 -4.21 9.54
C LYS A 167 -18.22 -3.15 9.98
N ASP A 168 -17.89 -2.36 11.00
CA ASP A 168 -18.75 -1.34 11.59
C ASP A 168 -18.43 0.07 11.05
N ASN A 169 -17.42 0.20 10.18
CA ASN A 169 -17.03 1.45 9.58
C ASN A 169 -17.87 1.70 8.32
N THR A 170 -18.89 2.54 8.43
CA THR A 170 -19.80 2.87 7.33
C THR A 170 -19.17 3.76 6.26
N ASP A 171 -18.00 4.35 6.50
CA ASP A 171 -17.25 5.13 5.52
C ASP A 171 -16.40 4.24 4.60
N VAL A 172 -15.99 3.07 5.07
CA VAL A 172 -15.21 2.09 4.28
C VAL A 172 -16.09 0.95 3.77
N ASN A 173 -16.94 0.38 4.61
CA ASN A 173 -17.78 -0.77 4.27
C ASN A 173 -19.12 -0.29 3.67
N LYS A 174 -19.11 0.00 2.36
CA LYS A 174 -20.27 0.53 1.62
C LYS A 174 -21.11 -0.56 0.93
N GLY A 175 -20.63 -1.79 0.89
CA GLY A 175 -21.27 -2.87 0.15
C GLY A 175 -22.49 -3.48 0.85
N SER A 176 -23.44 -3.94 0.05
CA SER A 176 -24.69 -4.54 0.52
C SER A 176 -24.66 -6.07 0.49
N LEU A 177 -23.96 -6.64 -0.50
CA LEU A 177 -23.84 -8.09 -0.70
C LEU A 177 -22.52 -8.63 -0.15
N THR A 178 -22.56 -9.79 0.49
CA THR A 178 -21.33 -10.49 0.91
C THR A 178 -20.62 -11.12 -0.29
N ALA A 179 -19.31 -11.32 -0.19
CA ALA A 179 -18.55 -12.03 -1.23
C ALA A 179 -19.10 -13.44 -1.51
N ALA A 180 -19.59 -14.13 -0.47
CA ALA A 180 -20.21 -15.44 -0.61
C ALA A 180 -21.49 -15.40 -1.46
N GLN A 181 -22.33 -14.37 -1.29
CA GLN A 181 -23.53 -14.18 -2.15
C GLN A 181 -23.14 -13.94 -3.60
N ILE A 182 -22.14 -13.09 -3.84
CA ILE A 182 -21.64 -12.78 -5.19
C ILE A 182 -21.15 -14.06 -5.89
N VAL A 183 -20.28 -14.81 -5.21
CA VAL A 183 -19.73 -16.07 -5.74
C VAL A 183 -20.84 -17.09 -5.99
N LYS A 184 -21.81 -17.21 -5.09
CA LYS A 184 -22.95 -18.13 -5.26
C LYS A 184 -23.75 -17.79 -6.53
N ALA A 185 -24.10 -16.52 -6.72
CA ALA A 185 -24.84 -16.08 -7.91
C ALA A 185 -24.07 -16.35 -9.20
N CYS A 186 -22.75 -16.06 -9.22
CA CYS A 186 -21.90 -16.32 -10.38
C CYS A 186 -21.82 -17.82 -10.72
N LYS A 187 -21.61 -18.68 -9.71
CA LYS A 187 -21.61 -20.14 -9.88
C LYS A 187 -22.93 -20.66 -10.44
N THR A 188 -24.06 -20.16 -9.94
CA THR A 188 -25.40 -20.51 -10.47
C THR A 188 -25.58 -20.05 -11.92
N ALA A 189 -25.02 -18.91 -12.31
CA ALA A 189 -25.05 -18.44 -13.69
C ALA A 189 -24.10 -19.21 -14.64
N GLY A 190 -23.12 -19.94 -14.09
CA GLY A 190 -22.04 -20.58 -14.85
C GLY A 190 -20.94 -19.59 -15.25
N ILE A 191 -20.74 -18.54 -14.47
CA ILE A 191 -19.77 -17.47 -14.72
C ILE A 191 -18.68 -17.52 -13.64
N THR A 192 -17.42 -17.34 -14.05
CA THR A 192 -16.28 -17.22 -13.15
C THR A 192 -16.20 -15.80 -12.56
N PRO A 193 -16.31 -15.62 -11.23
CA PRO A 193 -16.14 -14.32 -10.61
C PRO A 193 -14.64 -14.00 -10.44
N VAL A 194 -14.26 -12.77 -10.76
CA VAL A 194 -12.92 -12.21 -10.51
C VAL A 194 -13.07 -10.96 -9.65
N ALA A 195 -12.24 -10.81 -8.63
CA ALA A 195 -12.24 -9.63 -7.78
C ALA A 195 -11.18 -8.62 -8.24
N ALA A 196 -11.59 -7.38 -8.49
CA ALA A 196 -10.69 -6.24 -8.62
C ALA A 196 -10.60 -5.52 -7.27
N ILE A 197 -9.38 -5.45 -6.73
CA ILE A 197 -9.07 -4.81 -5.45
C ILE A 197 -7.91 -3.85 -5.71
N THR A 198 -8.15 -2.56 -5.50
CA THR A 198 -7.07 -1.56 -5.47
C THR A 198 -6.18 -1.81 -4.25
N THR A 199 -4.87 -1.72 -4.37
CA THR A 199 -3.98 -1.90 -3.21
C THR A 199 -3.55 -0.56 -2.67
N LEU A 200 -2.80 0.20 -3.48
CA LEU A 200 -2.17 1.47 -3.10
C LEU A 200 -3.10 2.69 -3.22
N TYR A 201 -4.08 2.66 -4.13
CA TYR A 201 -5.10 3.71 -4.26
C TYR A 201 -6.17 3.57 -3.17
N ASP A 202 -5.81 3.89 -1.93
CA ASP A 202 -6.65 3.80 -0.75
C ASP A 202 -6.42 4.97 0.20
N ARG A 203 -7.34 5.94 0.17
CA ARG A 203 -7.28 7.13 1.04
C ARG A 203 -7.97 6.96 2.40
N LYS A 204 -8.49 5.78 2.71
CA LYS A 204 -9.33 5.56 3.90
C LYS A 204 -8.65 4.62 4.89
N THR A 205 -8.19 3.49 4.40
CA THR A 205 -7.62 2.40 5.22
C THR A 205 -6.32 2.80 5.95
N PRO A 206 -5.39 3.57 5.35
CA PRO A 206 -4.17 4.01 6.06
C PRO A 206 -4.42 4.90 7.28
N TYR A 207 -5.53 5.64 7.31
CA TYR A 207 -5.94 6.45 8.47
C TYR A 207 -6.63 5.63 9.57
N LEU A 208 -7.02 4.39 9.27
CA LEU A 208 -7.66 3.47 10.21
C LEU A 208 -6.67 2.48 10.80
N PHE A 209 -5.62 2.13 10.05
CA PHE A 209 -4.60 1.18 10.45
C PHE A 209 -3.23 1.76 10.12
N ASP A 210 -2.45 2.05 11.16
CA ASP A 210 -1.11 2.64 11.02
C ASP A 210 -0.21 1.81 10.10
N ASN A 211 -0.39 0.48 10.08
CA ASN A 211 0.36 -0.46 9.25
C ASN A 211 -0.22 -0.71 7.85
N ALA A 212 -1.29 -0.01 7.45
CA ALA A 212 -1.87 -0.11 6.10
C ALA A 212 -1.31 0.91 5.11
N GLY A 213 -0.32 1.72 5.53
CA GLY A 213 0.44 2.64 4.69
C GLY A 213 1.95 2.45 4.86
N TYR A 214 2.72 3.19 4.07
CA TYR A 214 4.18 3.23 4.22
C TYR A 214 4.54 4.09 5.43
N ILE A 215 5.20 3.51 6.43
CA ILE A 215 5.67 4.22 7.64
C ILE A 215 7.17 4.45 7.51
N ILE A 216 7.64 5.66 7.82
CA ILE A 216 9.07 5.97 7.89
C ILE A 216 9.61 5.47 9.23
N ALA A 217 10.59 4.57 9.23
CA ALA A 217 11.06 3.87 10.44
C ALA A 217 11.50 4.81 11.59
N ASP A 218 12.04 5.98 11.27
CA ASP A 218 12.62 6.92 12.24
C ASP A 218 11.60 7.97 12.77
N GLY A 219 10.30 7.81 12.49
CA GLY A 219 9.26 8.67 13.07
C GLY A 219 7.83 8.15 12.87
N ASN A 220 6.87 8.68 13.64
CA ASN A 220 5.44 8.38 13.49
C ASN A 220 4.82 9.09 12.26
N TRP A 221 5.51 9.10 11.13
CA TRP A 221 5.06 9.73 9.90
C TRP A 221 4.76 8.65 8.86
N SER A 222 3.57 8.71 8.28
CA SER A 222 3.22 7.94 7.10
C SER A 222 3.58 8.72 5.84
N TRP A 223 4.06 8.00 4.82
CA TRP A 223 4.21 8.54 3.48
C TRP A 223 2.86 8.50 2.76
N LEU A 224 2.54 9.62 2.12
CA LEU A 224 1.32 9.79 1.33
C LEU A 224 1.72 9.91 -0.14
N ASP A 225 1.04 9.18 -1.03
CA ASP A 225 1.26 9.23 -2.49
C ASP A 225 0.98 10.64 -3.07
N ALA A 226 0.14 11.42 -2.40
CA ALA A 226 -0.23 12.80 -2.73
C ALA A 226 -0.34 13.64 -1.45
N ALA A 227 -0.67 14.94 -1.56
CA ALA A 227 -1.02 15.73 -0.39
C ALA A 227 -2.32 15.21 0.26
N ALA A 228 -2.45 15.32 1.60
CA ALA A 228 -3.63 14.95 2.40
C ALA A 228 -4.95 15.35 1.72
N ASP A 229 -5.01 16.60 1.26
CA ASP A 229 -6.20 17.21 0.69
C ASP A 229 -6.56 16.65 -0.69
N ASN A 230 -5.61 16.01 -1.38
CA ASN A 230 -5.73 15.49 -2.74
C ASN A 230 -5.80 13.95 -2.78
N GLY A 231 -6.02 13.29 -1.65
CA GLY A 231 -6.28 11.85 -1.61
C GLY A 231 -5.03 10.98 -1.47
N GLY A 232 -3.94 11.54 -0.95
CA GLY A 232 -2.97 10.80 -0.17
C GLY A 232 -3.07 11.28 1.25
#